data_AF-A0A524MUH8-F1
#
_entry.id   AF-A0A524MUH8-F1
#
_cell.length_a   1.000
_cell.length_b   1.000
_cell.length_c   1.000
_cell.angle_alpha   90.00
_cell.angle_beta   90.00
_cell.angle_gamma   90.00
#
_symmetry.space_group_name_H-M   'P 1'
#
loop_
_entity.id
_entity.type
_entity.pdbx_description
1 polymer ?
#
loop_
_entity_poly.entity_id
_entity_poly.type
_entity_poly.pdbx_seq_one_letter_code
_entity_poly.pdbx_strand_id
1 'polypeptide(L)'
;GNPVTSNLADYGIPTAAELPSFETHSTQTPTPLNPLGAKGIGEAATIGSTPAVQNAVIDALSHLGVRHIDLPCTPERVWSTIRDAHAGTLADPWREPPEVFARLRADADVPEEDAAGAAAADGI
;
A
#
# COMPACT_ATOMS: atom_id res chain seq x y z
N GLY A 1 13.76 -10.81 -16.09
CA GLY A 1 14.08 -10.65 -14.66
C GLY A 1 14.14 -12.04 -14.04
N ASN A 2 15.22 -12.36 -13.33
CA ASN A 2 15.35 -13.63 -12.63
C ASN A 2 14.70 -13.50 -11.24
N PRO A 3 13.81 -14.42 -10.81
CA PRO A 3 13.19 -14.35 -9.49
C PRO A 3 14.21 -14.56 -8.37
N VAL A 4 14.38 -13.56 -7.51
CA VAL A 4 15.40 -13.57 -6.44
C VAL A 4 14.92 -14.23 -5.13
N THR A 5 13.61 -14.36 -4.90
CA THR A 5 13.02 -15.00 -3.71
C THR A 5 12.26 -16.28 -4.08
N SER A 6 12.99 -17.32 -4.50
CA SER A 6 12.41 -18.55 -5.07
C SER A 6 12.25 -19.71 -4.08
N ASN A 7 12.57 -19.49 -2.81
CA ASN A 7 12.51 -20.51 -1.76
C ASN A 7 12.17 -19.86 -0.41
N LEU A 8 11.92 -20.68 0.62
CA LEU A 8 11.51 -20.21 1.94
C LEU A 8 12.65 -19.66 2.82
N ALA A 9 13.91 -19.81 2.41
CA ALA A 9 15.03 -19.13 3.08
C ALA A 9 15.05 -17.63 2.74
N ASP A 10 14.63 -17.26 1.53
CA ASP A 10 14.60 -15.88 1.06
C ASP A 10 13.20 -15.24 1.15
N TYR A 11 12.14 -16.05 1.07
CA TYR A 11 10.75 -15.60 1.22
C TYR A 11 10.29 -15.77 2.67
N GLY A 12 10.36 -14.69 3.44
CA GLY A 12 9.99 -14.69 4.85
C GLY A 12 8.53 -15.09 5.08
N ILE A 13 8.32 -16.24 5.70
CA ILE A 13 7.02 -16.68 6.21
C ILE A 13 7.05 -16.54 7.74
N PRO A 14 6.07 -15.84 8.34
CA PRO A 14 6.06 -15.63 9.77
C PRO A 14 6.01 -16.96 10.53
N THR A 15 6.93 -17.14 11.48
CA THR A 15 6.92 -18.28 12.40
C THR A 15 6.03 -18.00 13.61
N ALA A 16 5.75 -19.03 14.41
CA ALA A 16 4.99 -18.87 15.65
C ALA A 16 5.64 -17.90 16.65
N ALA A 17 6.97 -17.71 16.59
CA ALA A 17 7.70 -16.79 17.45
C ALA A 17 7.58 -15.32 16.99
N GLU A 18 7.21 -15.08 15.73
CA GLU A 18 7.08 -13.74 15.14
C GLU A 18 5.65 -13.20 15.21
N LEU A 19 4.65 -14.09 15.36
CA LEU A 19 3.26 -13.69 15.45
C LEU A 19 2.92 -13.08 16.82
N PRO A 20 2.21 -11.94 16.85
CA PRO A 20 1.67 -11.42 18.10
C PRO A 20 0.53 -12.30 18.62
N SER A 21 0.20 -12.16 19.90
CA SER A 21 -1.08 -12.67 20.41
C SER A 21 -2.23 -11.82 19.88
N PHE A 22 -3.34 -12.46 19.51
CA PHE A 22 -4.51 -11.79 18.95
C PHE A 22 -5.63 -11.67 19.98
N GLU A 23 -6.20 -10.46 20.09
CA GLU A 23 -7.50 -10.24 20.72
C GLU A 23 -8.56 -10.13 19.62
N THR A 24 -9.74 -10.72 19.85
CA THR A 24 -10.83 -10.72 18.87
C THR A 24 -12.13 -10.24 19.50
N HIS A 25 -12.86 -9.41 18.76
CA HIS A 25 -14.19 -8.94 19.13
C HIS A 25 -15.13 -9.14 17.96
N SER A 26 -16.43 -9.19 18.24
CA SER A 26 -17.44 -9.32 17.19
C SER A 26 -18.69 -8.49 17.50
N THR A 27 -19.28 -7.96 16.44
CA THR A 27 -20.60 -7.33 16.43
C THR A 27 -21.41 -7.94 15.29
N GLN A 28 -22.72 -8.04 15.45
CA GLN A 28 -23.57 -8.68 14.45
C GLN A 28 -24.46 -7.67 13.74
N THR A 29 -24.41 -7.69 12.42
CA THR A 29 -25.36 -6.99 11.55
C THR A 29 -25.78 -7.95 10.45
N PRO A 30 -26.89 -8.70 10.64
CA PRO A 30 -27.33 -9.73 9.70
C PRO A 30 -27.59 -9.17 8.30
N THR A 31 -27.42 -10.00 7.27
CA THR A 31 -27.82 -9.65 5.90
C THR A 31 -29.23 -10.16 5.57
N PRO A 32 -30.07 -9.40 4.84
CA PRO A 32 -31.36 -9.91 4.36
C PRO A 32 -31.21 -10.85 3.15
N LEU A 33 -30.01 -10.99 2.58
CA LEU A 33 -29.78 -11.65 1.28
C LEU A 33 -29.71 -13.18 1.32
N ASN A 34 -29.64 -13.78 2.51
CA ASN A 34 -29.71 -15.22 2.65
C ASN A 34 -30.46 -15.61 3.93
N PRO A 35 -31.10 -16.80 3.98
CA PRO A 35 -31.91 -17.22 5.12
C PRO A 35 -31.15 -17.33 6.45
N LEU A 36 -29.81 -17.44 6.40
CA LEU A 36 -28.96 -17.56 7.57
C LEU A 36 -28.54 -16.20 8.15
N GLY A 37 -28.78 -15.10 7.43
CA GLY A 37 -28.28 -13.78 7.81
C GLY A 37 -26.75 -13.64 7.77
N ALA A 38 -26.04 -14.61 7.16
CA ALA A 38 -24.59 -14.76 7.24
C ALA A 38 -23.84 -13.90 6.22
N LYS A 39 -22.64 -13.44 6.59
CA LYS A 39 -21.69 -12.71 5.73
C LYS A 39 -20.35 -13.43 5.70
N GLY A 40 -19.63 -13.33 4.58
CA GLY A 40 -18.26 -13.85 4.47
C GLY A 40 -17.28 -13.05 5.34
N ILE A 41 -16.30 -13.75 5.94
CA ILE A 41 -15.30 -13.13 6.82
C ILE A 41 -13.85 -13.60 6.51
N GLY A 42 -13.67 -14.61 5.65
CA GLY A 42 -12.39 -15.29 5.47
C GLY A 42 -11.21 -14.38 5.06
N GLU A 43 -11.48 -13.32 4.30
CA GLU A 43 -10.44 -12.38 3.82
C GLU A 43 -10.34 -11.10 4.67
N ALA A 44 -11.30 -10.87 5.58
CA ALA A 44 -11.39 -9.61 6.31
C ALA A 44 -10.13 -9.32 7.15
N ALA A 45 -9.54 -10.37 7.73
CA ALA A 45 -8.30 -10.26 8.48
C ALA A 45 -7.11 -9.87 7.59
N THR A 46 -6.97 -10.49 6.41
CA THR A 46 -5.88 -10.18 5.47
C THR A 46 -5.98 -8.76 4.90
N ILE A 47 -7.21 -8.29 4.66
CA ILE A 47 -7.50 -6.93 4.18
C ILE A 47 -7.17 -5.90 5.27
N GLY A 48 -7.63 -6.13 6.51
CA GLY A 48 -7.48 -5.15 7.59
C GLY A 48 -6.09 -5.14 8.25
N SER A 49 -5.41 -6.29 8.33
CA SER A 49 -4.16 -6.42 9.08
C SER A 49 -3.01 -5.64 8.44
N THR A 50 -2.86 -5.73 7.13
CA THR A 50 -1.77 -5.08 6.37
C THR A 50 -1.73 -3.56 6.60
N PRO A 51 -2.81 -2.78 6.37
CA PRO A 51 -2.80 -1.35 6.64
C PRO A 51 -2.75 -1.03 8.14
N ALA A 52 -3.33 -1.86 9.01
CA ALA A 52 -3.26 -1.64 10.46
C ALA A 52 -1.81 -1.66 10.97
N VAL A 53 -1.02 -2.65 10.55
CA VAL A 53 0.40 -2.76 10.93
C VAL A 53 1.21 -1.63 10.30
N GLN A 54 1.00 -1.33 9.01
CA GLN A 54 1.71 -0.23 8.34
C GLN A 54 1.44 1.12 9.03
N ASN A 55 0.17 1.40 9.35
CA ASN A 55 -0.21 2.63 10.04
C ASN A 55 0.41 2.71 11.43
N ALA A 56 0.51 1.60 12.16
CA ALA A 56 1.18 1.57 13.47
C ALA A 56 2.68 1.91 13.36
N VAL A 57 3.36 1.41 12.31
CA VAL A 57 4.77 1.77 12.04
C VAL A 57 4.91 3.25 11.69
N ILE A 58 4.03 3.78 10.84
CA ILE A 58 4.03 5.21 10.46
C ILE A 58 3.74 6.09 11.68
N ASP A 59 2.74 5.74 12.49
CA ASP A 59 2.37 6.47 13.71
C ASP A 59 3.53 6.55 14.69
N ALA A 60 4.26 5.44 14.91
CA ALA A 60 5.45 5.40 15.75
C ALA A 60 6.55 6.38 15.31
N LEU A 61 6.62 6.72 14.01
CA LEU A 61 7.61 7.63 13.42
C LEU A 61 7.03 9.00 13.06
N SER A 62 5.74 9.24 13.29
CA SER A 62 5.04 10.46 12.88
C SER A 62 5.67 11.73 13.46
N HIS A 63 6.22 11.65 14.68
CA HIS A 63 6.95 12.73 15.35
C HIS A 63 8.23 13.18 14.63
N LEU A 64 8.75 12.36 13.70
CA LEU A 64 9.88 12.69 12.83
C LEU A 64 9.42 13.29 11.48
N GLY A 65 8.11 13.49 11.28
CA GLY A 65 7.54 13.97 10.02
C GLY A 65 7.30 12.88 8.98
N VAL A 66 7.48 11.60 9.33
CA VAL A 66 7.21 10.46 8.44
C VAL A 66 5.71 10.33 8.22
N ARG A 67 5.30 10.23 6.94
CA ARG A 67 3.88 10.07 6.55
C ARG A 67 3.60 8.79 5.77
N HIS A 68 4.64 8.11 5.28
CA HIS A 68 4.50 6.92 4.45
C HIS A 68 5.79 6.08 4.49
N ILE A 69 5.64 4.75 4.45
CA ILE A 69 6.71 3.78 4.24
C ILE A 69 6.16 2.70 3.31
N ASP A 70 6.87 2.39 2.22
CA ASP A 70 6.47 1.31 1.31
C ASP A 70 6.56 -0.06 1.97
N LEU A 71 5.55 -0.88 1.72
CA LEU A 71 5.52 -2.27 2.16
C LEU A 71 6.50 -3.14 1.34
N PRO A 72 7.03 -4.23 1.92
CA PRO A 72 7.00 -4.54 3.35
C PRO A 72 7.83 -3.55 4.18
N CYS A 73 7.40 -3.26 5.41
CA CYS A 73 8.12 -2.42 6.39
C CYS A 73 9.32 -3.17 6.97
N THR A 74 10.30 -3.51 6.14
CA THR A 74 11.52 -4.19 6.58
C THR A 74 12.32 -3.31 7.55
N PRO A 75 13.14 -3.91 8.44
CA PRO A 75 14.01 -3.14 9.34
C PRO A 75 14.91 -2.14 8.60
N GLU A 76 15.42 -2.52 7.43
CA GLU A 76 16.22 -1.65 6.56
C GLU A 76 15.44 -0.41 6.09
N ARG A 77 14.21 -0.58 5.61
CA ARG A 77 13.38 0.54 5.15
C ARG A 77 12.99 1.47 6.28
N VAL A 78 12.63 0.90 7.43
CA VAL A 78 12.35 1.67 8.65
C VAL A 78 13.59 2.47 9.07
N TRP A 79 14.75 1.83 9.11
CA TRP A 79 16.02 2.48 9.45
C TRP A 79 16.40 3.60 8.48
N SER A 80 16.31 3.35 7.15
CA SER A 80 16.60 4.37 6.14
C SER A 80 15.66 5.56 6.30
N THR A 81 14.38 5.31 6.53
CA THR A 81 13.38 6.38 6.73
C THR A 81 13.72 7.24 7.95
N ILE A 82 14.10 6.63 9.09
CA ILE A 82 14.54 7.37 10.29
C ILE A 82 15.79 8.22 9.99
N ARG A 83 16.76 7.64 9.28
CA ARG A 83 17.98 8.36 8.87
C ARG A 83 17.65 9.57 7.99
N ASP A 84 16.79 9.39 7.00
CA ASP A 84 16.41 10.43 6.05
C ASP A 84 15.57 11.53 6.74
N ALA A 85 14.76 11.17 7.74
CA ALA A 85 14.08 12.12 8.62
C ALA A 85 15.05 13.00 9.40
N HIS A 86 16.07 12.41 10.04
CA HIS A 86 17.09 13.19 10.74
C HIS A 86 17.93 14.07 9.81
N ALA A 87 18.13 13.65 8.55
CA ALA A 87 18.83 14.43 7.54
C ALA A 87 17.95 15.53 6.90
N GLY A 88 16.64 15.55 7.19
CA GLY A 88 15.69 16.48 6.55
C GLY A 88 15.43 16.19 5.08
N THR A 89 15.66 14.95 4.62
CA THR A 89 15.57 14.53 3.22
C THR A 89 14.41 13.57 2.95
N LEU A 90 13.37 13.57 3.79
CA LEU A 90 12.16 12.77 3.56
C LEU A 90 11.53 13.13 2.21
N ALA A 91 11.22 12.10 1.42
CA ALA A 91 10.43 12.29 0.22
C ALA A 91 9.00 12.72 0.58
N ASP A 92 8.42 13.61 -0.22
CA ASP A 92 7.00 13.95 -0.11
C ASP A 92 6.18 12.83 -0.75
N PRO A 93 5.39 12.05 0.01
CA PRO A 93 4.65 10.93 -0.54
C PRO A 93 3.49 11.38 -1.45
N TRP A 94 3.07 12.64 -1.34
CA TRP A 94 1.95 13.18 -2.10
C TRP A 94 2.42 14.34 -2.96
N ARG A 95 3.00 14.01 -4.12
CA ARG A 95 3.27 14.97 -5.19
C ARG A 95 2.16 14.96 -6.23
N GLU A 96 1.79 16.14 -6.69
CA GLU A 96 0.94 16.32 -7.85
C GLU A 96 1.70 17.07 -8.97
N PRO A 97 1.86 16.47 -10.17
CA PRO A 97 1.49 15.09 -10.50
C PRO A 97 2.44 14.06 -9.84
N PRO A 98 1.99 12.81 -9.59
CA PRO A 98 2.85 11.75 -9.07
C PRO A 98 4.13 11.56 -9.91
N GLU A 99 5.26 11.20 -9.31
CA GLU A 99 6.56 11.13 -10.02
C GLU A 99 6.55 10.20 -11.25
N VAL A 100 5.68 9.20 -11.28
CA VAL A 100 5.50 8.33 -12.46
C VAL A 100 5.13 9.13 -13.72
N PHE A 101 4.39 10.24 -13.57
CA PHE A 101 4.01 11.12 -14.66
C PHE A 101 5.16 11.99 -15.16
N ALA A 102 6.18 12.26 -14.33
CA ALA A 102 7.38 12.95 -14.80
C ALA A 102 8.16 12.12 -15.83
N ARG A 103 7.91 10.81 -15.89
CA ARG A 103 8.56 9.85 -16.82
C ARG A 103 7.64 9.39 -17.94
N LEU A 104 6.34 9.74 -17.90
CA LEU A 104 5.39 9.54 -18.99
C LEU A 104 5.59 10.66 -20.03
N ARG A 105 6.59 10.46 -20.88
CA ARG A 105 6.96 11.13 -22.14
C ARG A 105 6.33 12.51 -22.44
N ALA A 106 7.23 13.49 -22.53
CA ALA A 106 7.09 14.69 -23.37
C ALA A 106 7.10 14.39 -24.90
N ASP A 107 7.22 13.12 -25.31
CA ASP A 107 7.24 12.70 -26.72
C ASP A 107 5.85 12.30 -27.23
N ALA A 108 4.81 13.06 -26.87
CA ALA A 108 3.52 12.98 -27.54
C ALA A 108 3.58 13.79 -28.83
N ASP A 109 4.41 13.36 -29.79
CA ASP A 109 4.20 13.70 -31.19
C ASP A 109 3.05 12.80 -31.66
N VAL A 110 1.82 13.19 -31.29
CA VAL A 110 0.59 12.48 -31.67
C VAL A 110 0.36 12.75 -33.15
N PRO A 111 0.41 11.73 -34.02
CA PRO A 111 0.03 11.91 -35.42
C PRO A 111 -1.43 12.40 -35.49
N GLU A 112 -1.69 13.36 -36.37
CA GLU A 112 -2.96 14.12 -36.50
C GLU A 112 -4.23 13.24 -36.67
N GLU A 113 -4.10 11.94 -36.93
CA GLU A 113 -5.21 11.00 -37.11
C GLU A 113 -5.95 10.61 -35.80
N ASP A 114 -5.33 10.75 -34.62
CA ASP A 114 -5.94 10.34 -33.34
C ASP A 114 -6.67 11.47 -32.59
N ALA A 115 -6.69 12.70 -33.12
CA ALA A 115 -7.34 13.85 -32.50
C ALA A 115 -8.87 13.70 -32.33
N ALA A 116 -9.50 12.77 -33.06
CA ALA A 116 -10.93 12.50 -32.98
C ALA A 116 -11.36 11.79 -31.67
N GLY A 117 -10.44 11.10 -30.99
CA GLY A 117 -10.75 10.35 -29.75
C GLY A 117 -10.79 11.21 -28.49
N ALA A 118 -10.08 12.35 -28.47
CA ALA A 118 -9.94 13.19 -27.28
C ALA A 118 -11.19 14.05 -26.98
N ALA A 119 -12.02 14.35 -27.98
CA ALA A 119 -13.22 15.17 -27.79
C ALA A 119 -14.41 14.43 -27.12
N ALA A 120 -14.34 13.10 -26.99
CA ALA A 120 -15.41 12.30 -26.41
C ALA A 120 -15.36 12.18 -24.87
N ALA A 121 -14.26 12.65 -24.24
CA ALA A 121 -14.03 12.47 -22.80
C ALA A 121 -14.44 13.68 -21.92
N ASP A 122 -14.69 14.86 -22.51
CA ASP A 122 -15.12 16.07 -21.78
C ASP A 122 -16.64 16.12 -21.49
N GLY A 123 -17.32 14.97 -21.56
CA GLY A 123 -18.78 14.88 -21.49
C GLY A 123 -19.36 13.99 -20.38
N ILE A 124 -18.55 13.51 -19.42
CA ILE A 124 -19.02 12.76 -18.25
C ILE A 124 -18.50 13.42 -16.97
#